data_AF-A0A6G3MG32-F1
#
_entry.id   AF-A0A6G3MG32-F1
#
_cell.length_a   1.000
_cell.length_b   1.000
_cell.length_c   1.000
_cell.angle_alpha   90.00
_cell.angle_beta   90.00
_cell.angle_gamma   90.00
#
_symmetry.space_group_name_H-M   'P 1'
#
loop_
_entity.id
_entity.type
_entity.pdbx_description
1 polymer ?
#
loop_
_entity_poly.entity_id
_entity_poly.type
_entity_poly.pdbx_seq_one_letter_code
_entity_poly.pdbx_strand_id
1 'polypeptide(L)'
;MRIEPNDADMKLCIIMVGLPARGKSFISHQLDRYLNWIGLPCKVFNVGKYRRVNYGTEECGHNFFDFTNPLNLAHREELAQLALSDTVDWLKSFEGKVGIFDATNVTYIRRKNIYENLTKNNITTFFVESICDDNEILNNTIETIKAYSPDYIGVEKEKAKKDFIERIRLYQNAYISINEQQNESHYSYIKIYNAGLKFEINRPRDYLQHRIIQLLMNQHIKSKTIYLSRRGESKLNEKGTNDVDSCLSKQDLEFAKNLIDF
;
A
#
# COMPACT_ATOMS: atom_id res chain seq x y z
N MET A 1 15.13 20.75 15.26
CA MET A 1 14.43 21.36 14.10
C MET A 1 12.97 21.46 14.48
N ARG A 2 12.49 22.67 14.81
CA ARG A 2 11.08 22.88 15.22
C ARG A 2 10.21 22.78 13.97
N ILE A 3 9.19 21.94 14.02
CA ILE A 3 8.12 21.88 13.01
C ILE A 3 7.38 23.21 13.12
N GLU A 4 7.35 24.00 12.06
CA GLU A 4 6.57 25.23 12.05
C GLU A 4 5.05 24.91 12.07
N PRO A 5 4.21 25.78 12.66
CA PRO A 5 2.80 25.48 12.92
C PRO A 5 1.95 25.19 11.67
N ASN A 6 2.41 25.58 10.48
CA ASN A 6 1.68 25.39 9.22
C ASN A 6 1.72 23.95 8.67
N ASP A 7 2.66 23.11 9.10
CA ASP A 7 2.71 21.70 8.69
C ASP A 7 1.70 20.83 9.46
N ALA A 8 1.17 21.33 10.58
CA ALA A 8 0.27 20.58 11.44
C ALA A 8 -1.09 20.30 10.80
N ASP A 9 -1.49 21.04 9.76
CA ASP A 9 -2.80 20.91 9.11
C ASP A 9 -2.75 20.31 7.69
N MET A 10 -1.56 19.94 7.21
CA MET A 10 -1.44 19.31 5.90
C MET A 10 -2.05 17.89 5.91
N LYS A 11 -3.05 17.71 5.05
CA LYS A 11 -3.68 16.41 4.76
C LYS A 11 -3.08 15.84 3.49
N LEU A 12 -2.63 14.59 3.54
CA LEU A 12 -2.04 13.90 2.41
C LEU A 12 -2.94 12.74 1.97
N CYS A 13 -3.22 12.64 0.68
CA CYS A 13 -3.83 11.46 0.09
C CYS A 13 -2.84 10.77 -0.85
N ILE A 14 -2.52 9.51 -0.54
CA ILE A 14 -1.65 8.65 -1.33
C ILE A 14 -2.52 7.84 -2.29
N ILE A 15 -2.32 8.01 -3.60
CA ILE A 15 -3.09 7.32 -4.63
C ILE A 15 -2.25 6.19 -5.21
N MET A 16 -2.68 4.95 -4.98
CA MET A 16 -2.02 3.79 -5.57
C MET A 16 -2.39 3.68 -7.06
N VAL A 17 -1.40 3.41 -7.90
CA VAL A 17 -1.56 3.22 -9.35
C VAL A 17 -0.85 1.95 -9.78
N GLY A 18 -1.48 1.21 -10.69
CA GLY A 18 -0.85 0.05 -11.32
C GLY A 18 -1.78 -1.14 -11.50
N LEU A 19 -1.33 -2.09 -12.32
CA LEU A 19 -2.09 -3.30 -12.66
C LEU A 19 -2.37 -4.19 -11.43
N PRO A 20 -3.38 -5.07 -11.47
CA PRO A 20 -3.57 -6.10 -10.45
C PRO A 20 -2.30 -6.94 -10.22
N ALA A 21 -2.12 -7.48 -9.00
CA ALA A 21 -0.94 -8.26 -8.59
C ALA A 21 0.42 -7.55 -8.66
N ARG A 22 0.46 -6.22 -8.71
CA ARG A 22 1.70 -5.42 -8.64
C ARG A 22 2.07 -4.98 -7.21
N GLY A 23 1.63 -5.69 -6.17
CA GLY A 23 2.00 -5.36 -4.79
C GLY A 23 1.40 -4.06 -4.20
N LYS A 24 0.42 -3.43 -4.85
CA LYS A 24 -0.20 -2.18 -4.36
C LYS A 24 -0.77 -2.29 -2.94
N SER A 25 -1.54 -3.33 -2.65
CA SER A 25 -2.10 -3.53 -1.31
C SER A 25 -1.01 -3.83 -0.26
N PHE A 26 0.06 -4.51 -0.67
CA PHE A 26 1.22 -4.72 0.21
C PHE A 26 1.89 -3.40 0.57
N ILE A 27 2.17 -2.55 -0.42
CA ILE A 27 2.73 -1.21 -0.22
C ILE A 27 1.78 -0.37 0.65
N SER A 28 0.47 -0.40 0.37
CA SER A 28 -0.54 0.35 1.13
C SER A 28 -0.54 -0.02 2.61
N HIS A 29 -0.57 -1.32 2.95
CA HIS A 29 -0.54 -1.77 4.34
C HIS A 29 0.80 -1.54 5.03
N GLN A 30 1.90 -1.51 4.28
CA GLN A 30 3.20 -1.19 4.84
C GLN A 30 3.33 0.30 5.17
N LEU A 31 2.88 1.16 4.26
CA LEU A 31 2.79 2.60 4.48
C LEU A 31 1.88 2.90 5.68
N ASP A 32 0.71 2.26 5.74
CA ASP A 32 -0.24 2.41 6.83
C ASP A 32 0.38 2.06 8.20
N ARG A 33 1.06 0.91 8.30
CA ARG A 33 1.74 0.49 9.53
C ARG A 33 2.87 1.45 9.92
N TYR A 34 3.69 1.87 8.95
CA TYR A 34 4.81 2.76 9.22
C TYR A 34 4.34 4.15 9.67
N LEU A 35 3.37 4.74 8.96
CA LEU A 35 2.86 6.08 9.25
C LEU A 35 2.19 6.12 10.62
N ASN A 36 1.36 5.12 10.94
CA ASN A 36 0.78 5.00 12.28
C ASN A 36 1.86 4.78 13.36
N TRP A 37 2.91 4.00 13.08
CA TRP A 37 4.02 3.77 14.02
C TRP A 37 4.81 5.04 14.35
N ILE A 38 4.98 5.96 13.39
CA ILE A 38 5.65 7.25 13.62
C ILE A 38 4.70 8.32 14.20
N GLY A 39 3.45 7.96 14.52
CA GLY A 39 2.46 8.84 15.13
C GLY A 39 1.66 9.69 14.14
N LEU A 40 1.62 9.33 12.85
CA LEU A 40 0.77 9.98 11.85
C LEU A 40 -0.46 9.10 11.56
N PRO A 41 -1.68 9.49 11.98
CA PRO A 41 -2.88 8.73 11.71
C PRO A 41 -3.08 8.48 10.22
N CYS A 42 -3.03 7.20 9.86
CA CYS A 42 -3.15 6.73 8.49
C CYS A 42 -4.25 5.69 8.36
N LYS A 43 -4.97 5.71 7.23
CA LYS A 43 -6.03 4.73 6.93
C LYS A 43 -6.04 4.35 5.44
N VAL A 44 -6.24 3.07 5.17
CA VAL A 44 -6.36 2.52 3.81
C VAL A 44 -7.82 2.39 3.38
N PHE A 45 -8.13 2.95 2.22
CA PHE A 45 -9.42 2.87 1.53
C PHE A 45 -9.28 1.99 0.29
N ASN A 46 -9.63 0.71 0.44
CA ASN A 46 -9.52 -0.29 -0.63
C ASN A 46 -10.84 -0.41 -1.40
N VAL A 47 -10.86 0.03 -2.66
CA VAL A 47 -12.07 0.00 -3.52
C VAL A 47 -12.58 -1.43 -3.75
N GLY A 48 -11.69 -2.43 -3.73
CA GLY A 48 -12.08 -3.84 -3.80
C GLY A 48 -12.91 -4.30 -2.60
N LYS A 49 -12.72 -3.69 -1.41
CA LYS A 49 -13.57 -3.94 -0.24
C LYS A 49 -14.97 -3.36 -0.42
N TYR A 50 -15.08 -2.13 -0.92
CA TYR A 50 -16.39 -1.51 -1.25
C TYR A 50 -17.15 -2.35 -2.28
N ARG A 51 -16.47 -2.84 -3.32
CA ARG A 51 -17.09 -3.76 -4.30
C ARG A 51 -17.69 -5.00 -3.64
N ARG A 52 -16.92 -5.69 -2.78
CA ARG A 52 -17.36 -6.92 -2.11
C ARG A 52 -18.56 -6.70 -1.18
N VAL A 53 -18.62 -5.55 -0.52
CA VAL A 53 -19.75 -5.21 0.37
C VAL A 53 -21.03 -4.96 -0.43
N ASN A 54 -20.92 -4.28 -1.58
CA ASN A 54 -22.09 -3.86 -2.35
C ASN A 54 -22.60 -4.92 -3.35
N TYR A 55 -21.71 -5.74 -3.92
CA TYR A 55 -22.02 -6.69 -5.01
C TYR A 55 -21.66 -8.15 -4.68
N GLY A 56 -21.19 -8.44 -3.47
CA GLY A 56 -20.79 -9.79 -3.06
C GLY A 56 -19.52 -10.32 -3.76
N THR A 57 -19.17 -11.57 -3.46
CA THR A 57 -18.01 -12.27 -4.03
C THR A 57 -18.36 -13.18 -5.20
N GLU A 58 -19.59 -13.67 -5.27
CA GLU A 58 -20.02 -14.74 -6.20
C GLU A 58 -20.33 -14.24 -7.62
N GLU A 59 -20.70 -12.96 -7.80
CA GLU A 59 -21.04 -12.39 -9.11
C GLU A 59 -19.86 -11.73 -9.84
N CYS A 60 -18.65 -11.76 -9.27
CA CYS A 60 -17.52 -10.93 -9.70
C CYS A 60 -16.43 -11.69 -10.49
N GLY A 61 -16.79 -12.36 -11.59
CA GLY A 61 -15.82 -12.91 -12.56
C GLY A 61 -15.07 -11.84 -13.37
N HIS A 62 -14.11 -12.23 -14.21
CA HIS A 62 -13.37 -11.32 -15.11
C HIS A 62 -14.27 -10.43 -15.98
N ASN A 63 -15.49 -10.88 -16.32
CA ASN A 63 -16.49 -10.09 -17.08
C ASN A 63 -16.91 -8.79 -16.38
N PHE A 64 -16.92 -8.77 -15.05
CA PHE A 64 -17.13 -7.53 -14.30
C PHE A 64 -16.02 -6.52 -14.61
N PHE A 65 -14.83 -7.00 -15.00
CA PHE A 65 -13.62 -6.23 -15.33
C PHE A 65 -13.43 -5.81 -16.76
N ASP A 66 -14.41 -6.09 -17.60
CA ASP A 66 -14.39 -5.62 -18.97
C ASP A 66 -14.68 -4.12 -19.04
N PHE A 67 -13.79 -3.38 -19.71
CA PHE A 67 -13.92 -1.95 -19.97
C PHE A 67 -14.86 -1.64 -21.14
N THR A 68 -15.25 -2.65 -21.94
CA THR A 68 -16.18 -2.49 -23.05
C THR A 68 -17.64 -2.39 -22.58
N ASN A 69 -17.96 -2.91 -21.39
CA ASN A 69 -19.32 -2.87 -20.85
C ASN A 69 -19.57 -1.55 -20.07
N PRO A 70 -20.43 -0.66 -20.58
CA PRO A 70 -20.67 0.64 -19.96
C PRO A 70 -21.33 0.54 -18.56
N LEU A 71 -22.13 -0.51 -18.31
CA LEU A 71 -22.78 -0.71 -17.01
C LEU A 71 -21.76 -1.05 -15.92
N ASN A 72 -20.87 -2.01 -16.19
CA ASN A 72 -19.82 -2.41 -15.25
C ASN A 72 -18.84 -1.27 -14.98
N LEU A 73 -18.55 -0.46 -16.00
CA LEU A 73 -17.72 0.73 -15.86
C LEU A 73 -18.38 1.79 -14.96
N ALA A 74 -19.68 2.04 -15.14
CA ALA A 74 -20.45 2.94 -14.29
C ALA A 74 -20.47 2.47 -12.82
N HIS A 75 -20.74 1.18 -12.56
CA HIS A 75 -20.73 0.62 -11.20
C HIS A 75 -19.36 0.75 -10.51
N ARG A 76 -18.26 0.58 -11.25
CA ARG A 76 -16.90 0.78 -10.70
C ARG A 76 -16.62 2.23 -10.36
N GLU A 77 -17.08 3.14 -11.20
CA GLU A 77 -16.89 4.56 -10.98
C GLU A 77 -17.71 5.04 -9.78
N GLU A 78 -18.93 4.53 -9.61
CA GLU A 78 -19.75 4.78 -8.42
C GLU A 78 -19.06 4.28 -7.14
N LEU A 79 -18.62 3.02 -7.11
CA LEU A 79 -17.89 2.45 -5.96
C LEU A 79 -16.63 3.23 -5.61
N ALA A 80 -15.93 3.71 -6.63
CA ALA A 80 -14.76 4.52 -6.46
C ALA A 80 -15.05 5.91 -5.91
N GLN A 81 -16.13 6.52 -6.37
CA GLN A 81 -16.57 7.83 -5.92
C GLN A 81 -17.03 7.76 -4.46
N LEU A 82 -17.73 6.68 -4.07
CA LEU A 82 -18.07 6.40 -2.68
C LEU A 82 -16.81 6.29 -1.81
N ALA A 83 -15.85 5.45 -2.22
CA ALA A 83 -14.59 5.30 -1.49
C ALA A 83 -13.77 6.60 -1.42
N LEU A 84 -13.80 7.42 -2.47
CA LEU A 84 -13.12 8.72 -2.50
C LEU A 84 -13.80 9.72 -1.56
N SER A 85 -15.14 9.76 -1.51
CA SER A 85 -15.90 10.58 -0.57
C SER A 85 -15.53 10.23 0.87
N ASP A 86 -15.57 8.94 1.21
CA ASP A 86 -15.19 8.44 2.53
C ASP A 86 -13.74 8.80 2.89
N THR A 87 -12.83 8.78 1.90
CA THR A 87 -11.43 9.19 2.09
C THR A 87 -11.34 10.68 2.42
N VAL A 88 -12.06 11.53 1.68
CA VAL A 88 -12.08 12.98 1.90
C VAL A 88 -12.71 13.31 3.24
N ASP A 89 -13.84 12.69 3.59
CA ASP A 89 -14.55 12.95 4.85
C ASP A 89 -13.70 12.54 6.05
N TRP A 90 -13.01 11.40 5.96
CA TRP A 90 -12.07 10.98 7.00
C TRP A 90 -10.84 11.90 7.08
N LEU A 91 -10.29 12.37 5.96
CA LEU A 91 -9.17 13.32 5.98
C LEU A 91 -9.58 14.71 6.53
N LYS A 92 -10.82 15.13 6.31
CA LYS A 92 -11.37 16.35 6.91
C LYS A 92 -11.62 16.24 8.41
N SER A 93 -11.77 15.02 8.93
CA SER A 93 -11.85 14.82 10.38
C SER A 93 -10.58 15.31 11.08
N PHE A 94 -10.70 15.64 12.38
CA PHE A 94 -9.57 16.12 13.18
C PHE A 94 -8.43 15.08 13.27
N GLU A 95 -8.78 13.81 13.25
CA GLU A 95 -7.84 12.70 13.42
C GLU A 95 -7.09 12.33 12.13
N GLY A 96 -7.73 12.40 10.96
CA GLY A 96 -7.12 11.91 9.72
C GLY A 96 -5.94 12.77 9.25
N LYS A 97 -4.77 12.19 9.00
CA LYS A 97 -3.63 12.92 8.39
C LYS A 97 -3.26 12.36 7.03
N VAL A 98 -3.21 11.03 6.88
CA VAL A 98 -2.82 10.36 5.63
C VAL A 98 -3.86 9.33 5.18
N GLY A 99 -4.47 9.54 4.02
CA GLY A 99 -5.43 8.61 3.43
C GLY A 99 -4.80 7.86 2.27
N ILE A 100 -4.80 6.53 2.29
CA ILE A 100 -4.26 5.71 1.19
C ILE A 100 -5.42 5.17 0.37
N PHE A 101 -5.56 5.64 -0.86
CA PHE A 101 -6.57 5.17 -1.80
C PHE A 101 -6.02 4.00 -2.63
N ASP A 102 -6.34 2.78 -2.21
CA ASP A 102 -5.91 1.53 -2.85
C ASP A 102 -6.90 1.09 -3.93
N ALA A 103 -6.57 1.45 -5.16
CA ALA A 103 -7.27 1.03 -6.38
C ALA A 103 -6.26 0.86 -7.53
N THR A 104 -6.72 0.42 -8.70
CA THR A 104 -5.84 0.25 -9.87
C THR A 104 -5.51 1.58 -10.56
N ASN A 105 -6.46 2.53 -10.61
CA ASN A 105 -6.30 3.90 -11.12
C ASN A 105 -5.50 4.00 -12.43
N VAL A 106 -5.76 3.07 -13.35
CA VAL A 106 -4.97 2.82 -14.56
C VAL A 106 -5.18 3.84 -15.67
N THR A 107 -6.30 4.59 -15.64
CA THR A 107 -6.65 5.57 -16.67
C THR A 107 -6.32 7.00 -16.24
N TYR A 108 -5.88 7.82 -17.19
CA TYR A 108 -5.61 9.25 -16.98
C TYR A 108 -6.84 10.00 -16.46
N ILE A 109 -8.00 9.80 -17.08
CA ILE A 109 -9.26 10.48 -16.74
C ILE A 109 -9.57 10.31 -15.25
N ARG A 110 -9.41 9.08 -14.75
CA ARG A 110 -9.68 8.76 -13.36
C ARG A 110 -8.68 9.43 -12.41
N ARG A 111 -7.39 9.44 -12.75
CA ARG A 111 -6.37 10.14 -11.95
C ARG A 111 -6.62 11.65 -11.92
N LYS A 112 -7.01 12.23 -13.04
CA LYS A 112 -7.41 13.64 -13.15
C LYS A 112 -8.61 13.96 -12.25
N ASN A 113 -9.67 13.16 -12.30
CA ASN A 113 -10.86 13.35 -11.47
C ASN A 113 -10.52 13.28 -9.97
N ILE A 114 -9.70 12.31 -9.56
CA ILE A 114 -9.22 12.17 -8.18
C ILE A 114 -8.41 13.40 -7.76
N TYR A 115 -7.45 13.81 -8.60
CA TYR A 115 -6.59 14.98 -8.32
C TYR A 115 -7.39 16.27 -8.16
N GLU A 116 -8.34 16.54 -9.07
CA GLU A 116 -9.19 17.72 -9.01
C GLU A 116 -10.10 17.69 -7.77
N ASN A 117 -10.65 16.54 -7.40
CA ASN A 117 -11.49 16.41 -6.20
C ASN A 117 -10.68 16.68 -4.93
N LEU A 118 -9.49 16.08 -4.79
CA LEU A 118 -8.63 16.30 -3.62
C LEU A 118 -8.14 17.74 -3.53
N THR A 119 -7.77 18.35 -4.66
CA THR A 119 -7.35 19.75 -4.73
C THR A 119 -8.46 20.70 -4.29
N LYS A 120 -9.71 20.45 -4.71
CA LYS A 120 -10.89 21.23 -4.27
C LYS A 120 -11.12 21.15 -2.75
N ASN A 121 -10.66 20.07 -2.11
CA ASN A 121 -10.79 19.85 -0.68
C ASN A 121 -9.53 20.24 0.12
N ASN A 122 -8.57 20.95 -0.50
CA ASN A 122 -7.29 21.34 0.11
C ASN A 122 -6.46 20.15 0.63
N ILE A 123 -6.54 19.00 -0.04
CA ILE A 123 -5.78 17.79 0.29
C ILE A 123 -4.64 17.63 -0.72
N THR A 124 -3.41 17.50 -0.22
CA THR A 124 -2.25 17.22 -1.06
C THR A 124 -2.32 15.81 -1.63
N THR A 125 -2.07 15.65 -2.92
CA THR A 125 -2.10 14.35 -3.59
C THR A 125 -0.68 13.86 -3.89
N PHE A 126 -0.40 12.60 -3.60
CA PHE A 126 0.86 11.92 -3.93
C PHE A 126 0.58 10.56 -4.58
N PHE A 127 1.04 10.36 -5.81
CA PHE A 127 0.81 9.10 -6.53
C PHE A 127 1.95 8.11 -6.31
N VAL A 128 1.59 6.85 -6.07
CA VAL A 128 2.54 5.73 -5.94
C VAL A 128 2.18 4.70 -7.00
N GLU A 129 2.96 4.67 -8.07
CA GLU A 129 2.79 3.72 -9.17
C GLU A 129 3.70 2.51 -8.98
N SER A 130 3.12 1.31 -9.00
CA SER A 130 3.88 0.05 -8.97
C SER A 130 3.83 -0.62 -10.33
N ILE A 131 5.00 -0.68 -10.98
CA ILE A 131 5.23 -1.27 -12.29
C ILE A 131 6.10 -2.50 -12.09
N CYS A 132 5.67 -3.64 -12.62
CA CYS A 132 6.47 -4.85 -12.58
C CYS A 132 6.28 -5.54 -13.92
N ASP A 133 7.37 -5.88 -14.58
CA ASP A 133 7.36 -6.63 -15.84
C ASP A 133 7.98 -8.02 -15.66
N ASP A 134 8.59 -8.26 -14.49
CA ASP A 134 9.16 -9.55 -14.11
C ASP A 134 8.08 -10.63 -13.90
N ASN A 135 8.19 -11.70 -14.70
CA ASN A 135 7.26 -12.83 -14.70
C ASN A 135 7.39 -13.70 -13.44
N GLU A 136 8.56 -13.81 -12.83
CA GLU A 136 8.74 -14.61 -11.61
C GLU A 136 8.05 -13.96 -10.42
N ILE A 137 8.26 -12.65 -10.24
CA ILE A 137 7.62 -11.85 -9.19
C ILE A 137 6.10 -11.88 -9.37
N LEU A 138 5.65 -11.78 -10.61
CA LEU A 138 4.24 -11.93 -10.98
C LEU A 138 3.66 -13.27 -10.56
N ASN A 139 4.29 -14.37 -10.96
CA ASN A 139 3.81 -15.70 -10.68
C ASN A 139 3.71 -15.96 -9.17
N ASN A 140 4.75 -15.58 -8.41
CA ASN A 140 4.75 -15.68 -6.95
C ASN A 140 3.65 -14.84 -6.30
N THR A 141 3.44 -13.61 -6.80
CA THR A 141 2.38 -12.73 -6.29
C THR A 141 1.00 -13.26 -6.62
N ILE A 142 0.82 -13.79 -7.83
CA ILE A 142 -0.43 -14.43 -8.28
C ILE A 142 -0.72 -15.66 -7.42
N GLU A 143 0.28 -16.51 -7.12
CA GLU A 143 0.13 -17.66 -6.23
C GLU A 143 -0.27 -17.26 -4.80
N THR A 144 0.35 -16.22 -4.28
CA THR A 144 0.01 -15.68 -2.95
C THR A 144 -1.41 -15.11 -2.94
N ILE A 145 -1.78 -14.32 -3.95
CA ILE A 145 -3.13 -13.75 -4.06
C ILE A 145 -4.18 -14.87 -4.22
N LYS A 146 -3.90 -15.92 -4.99
CA LYS A 146 -4.82 -17.06 -5.11
C LYS A 146 -5.08 -17.76 -3.78
N ALA A 147 -4.07 -17.89 -2.92
CA ALA A 147 -4.19 -18.60 -1.66
C ALA A 147 -5.01 -17.83 -0.61
N TYR A 148 -4.96 -16.49 -0.65
CA TYR A 148 -5.50 -15.65 0.43
C TYR A 148 -6.55 -14.63 -0.02
N SER A 149 -6.84 -14.50 -1.32
CA SER A 149 -7.81 -13.52 -1.81
C SER A 149 -9.23 -13.95 -1.47
N PRO A 150 -10.04 -13.06 -0.87
CA PRO A 150 -11.45 -13.33 -0.59
C PRO A 150 -12.29 -13.48 -1.87
N ASP A 151 -11.79 -13.01 -3.01
CA ASP A 151 -12.47 -13.09 -4.31
C ASP A 151 -12.52 -14.53 -4.88
N TYR A 152 -11.69 -15.46 -4.38
CA TYR A 152 -11.55 -16.83 -4.92
C TYR A 152 -11.79 -17.94 -3.88
N ILE A 153 -12.44 -17.62 -2.77
CA ILE A 153 -12.78 -18.62 -1.73
C ILE A 153 -13.72 -19.67 -2.36
N GLY A 154 -13.32 -20.95 -2.29
CA GLY A 154 -14.11 -22.07 -2.83
C GLY A 154 -13.99 -22.32 -4.34
N VAL A 155 -13.23 -21.48 -5.07
CA VAL A 155 -13.01 -21.66 -6.51
C VAL A 155 -11.80 -22.57 -6.77
N GLU A 156 -11.90 -23.43 -7.76
CA GLU A 156 -10.81 -24.30 -8.20
C GLU A 156 -9.57 -23.48 -8.63
N LYS A 157 -8.38 -23.87 -8.13
CA LYS A 157 -7.12 -23.11 -8.30
C LYS A 157 -6.80 -22.77 -9.76
N GLU A 158 -7.04 -23.71 -10.67
CA GLU A 158 -6.76 -23.52 -12.09
C GLU A 158 -7.74 -22.55 -12.77
N LYS A 159 -9.02 -22.59 -12.40
CA LYS A 159 -10.03 -21.65 -12.90
C LYS A 159 -9.78 -20.23 -12.37
N ALA A 160 -9.44 -20.10 -11.09
CA ALA A 160 -9.05 -18.83 -10.49
C ALA A 160 -7.81 -18.23 -11.16
N LYS A 161 -6.83 -19.06 -11.54
CA LYS A 161 -5.64 -18.62 -12.30
C LYS A 161 -6.03 -18.01 -13.65
N LYS A 162 -6.85 -18.72 -14.43
CA LYS A 162 -7.28 -18.26 -15.77
C LYS A 162 -8.08 -16.97 -15.67
N ASP A 163 -9.05 -16.91 -14.77
CA ASP A 163 -9.87 -15.72 -14.53
C ASP A 163 -9.00 -14.50 -14.15
N PHE A 164 -8.03 -14.69 -13.26
CA PHE A 164 -7.15 -13.61 -12.83
C PHE A 164 -6.21 -13.11 -13.94
N ILE A 165 -5.71 -14.01 -14.79
CA ILE A 165 -4.89 -13.65 -15.96
C ILE A 165 -5.72 -12.82 -16.95
N GLU A 166 -6.93 -13.26 -17.27
CA GLU A 166 -7.82 -12.51 -18.17
C GLU A 166 -8.17 -11.14 -17.58
N ARG A 167 -8.40 -11.06 -16.27
CA ARG A 167 -8.58 -9.80 -15.55
C ARG A 167 -7.36 -8.87 -15.71
N ILE A 168 -6.14 -9.37 -15.55
CA ILE A 168 -4.92 -8.56 -15.78
C ILE A 168 -4.90 -8.03 -17.23
N ARG A 169 -5.21 -8.89 -18.20
CA ARG A 169 -5.24 -8.54 -19.62
C ARG A 169 -6.23 -7.42 -19.93
N LEU A 170 -7.43 -7.46 -19.35
CA LEU A 170 -8.42 -6.38 -19.50
C LEU A 170 -7.90 -5.04 -18.96
N TYR A 171 -7.20 -5.06 -17.81
CA TYR A 171 -6.56 -3.85 -17.27
C TYR A 171 -5.37 -3.38 -18.10
N GLN A 172 -4.60 -4.28 -18.72
CA GLN A 172 -3.48 -3.91 -19.58
C GLN A 172 -3.93 -3.10 -20.80
N ASN A 173 -5.06 -3.46 -21.41
CA ASN A 173 -5.60 -2.73 -22.57
C ASN A 173 -5.97 -1.28 -22.25
N ALA A 174 -6.34 -0.98 -21.01
CA ALA A 174 -6.74 0.35 -20.56
C ALA A 174 -5.64 1.09 -19.78
N TYR A 175 -4.47 0.47 -19.59
CA TYR A 175 -3.42 1.01 -18.73
C TYR A 175 -2.59 2.06 -19.44
N ILE A 176 -2.52 3.24 -18.82
CA ILE A 176 -1.65 4.35 -19.22
C ILE A 176 -0.83 4.74 -18.00
N SER A 177 0.50 4.63 -18.11
CA SER A 177 1.40 4.93 -17.00
C SER A 177 1.35 6.42 -16.64
N ILE A 178 1.71 6.76 -15.40
CA ILE A 178 1.69 8.17 -14.97
C ILE A 178 2.64 8.99 -15.85
N ASN A 179 2.14 10.10 -16.38
CA ASN A 179 2.90 11.07 -17.17
C ASN A 179 3.46 10.50 -18.50
N GLU A 180 2.92 9.39 -19.00
CA GLU A 180 3.33 8.81 -20.29
C GLU A 180 3.08 9.78 -21.47
N GLN A 181 1.98 10.53 -21.40
CA GLN A 181 1.62 11.55 -22.39
C GLN A 181 2.13 12.97 -22.04
N GLN A 182 3.03 13.11 -21.07
CA GLN A 182 3.56 14.39 -20.55
C GLN A 182 2.53 15.37 -19.93
N ASN A 183 1.25 14.96 -19.83
CA ASN A 183 0.15 15.78 -19.31
C ASN A 183 0.08 15.82 -17.77
N GLU A 184 0.83 14.95 -17.07
CA GLU A 184 0.78 14.77 -15.62
C GLU A 184 2.07 15.26 -14.94
N SER A 185 2.89 16.04 -15.64
CA SER A 185 4.20 16.49 -15.15
C SER A 185 4.10 17.32 -13.87
N HIS A 186 2.97 17.98 -13.62
CA HIS A 186 2.70 18.79 -12.43
C HIS A 186 2.35 17.96 -11.19
N TYR A 187 2.06 16.66 -11.33
CA TYR A 187 1.74 15.77 -10.22
C TYR A 187 2.98 15.36 -9.43
N SER A 188 2.80 15.19 -8.12
CA SER A 188 3.82 14.60 -7.25
C SER A 188 3.67 13.09 -7.27
N TYR A 189 4.68 12.37 -7.76
CA TYR A 189 4.59 10.92 -7.90
C TYR A 189 5.93 10.20 -7.69
N ILE A 190 5.83 8.93 -7.34
CA ILE A 190 6.92 7.95 -7.39
C ILE A 190 6.46 6.74 -8.22
N LYS A 191 7.30 6.30 -9.16
CA LYS A 191 7.16 5.03 -9.86
C LYS A 191 8.18 4.05 -9.33
N ILE A 192 7.71 2.87 -8.98
CA ILE A 192 8.52 1.76 -8.46
C ILE A 192 8.52 0.69 -9.54
N TYR A 193 9.69 0.44 -10.14
CA TYR A 193 9.87 -0.57 -11.17
C TYR A 193 10.41 -1.87 -10.57
N ASN A 194 9.82 -2.99 -10.98
CA ASN A 194 10.25 -4.36 -10.68
C ASN A 194 10.62 -4.53 -9.20
N ALA A 195 9.66 -4.33 -8.30
CA ALA A 195 9.86 -4.56 -6.87
C ALA A 195 10.97 -3.70 -6.22
N GLY A 196 11.28 -2.53 -6.78
CA GLY A 196 12.27 -1.60 -6.23
C GLY A 196 13.65 -1.64 -6.89
N LEU A 197 13.76 -2.21 -8.10
CA LEU A 197 15.02 -2.17 -8.88
C LEU A 197 15.33 -0.77 -9.41
N LYS A 198 14.29 -0.01 -9.79
CA LYS A 198 14.42 1.37 -10.28
C LYS A 198 13.29 2.21 -9.73
N PHE A 199 13.60 3.48 -9.46
CA PHE A 199 12.64 4.47 -9.01
C PHE A 199 12.66 5.69 -9.93
N GLU A 200 11.49 6.24 -10.24
CA GLU A 200 11.32 7.54 -10.90
C GLU A 200 10.52 8.44 -9.96
N ILE A 201 11.07 9.58 -9.58
CA ILE A 201 10.44 10.50 -8.63
C ILE A 201 10.23 11.84 -9.33
N ASN A 202 9.03 12.40 -9.20
CA ASN A 202 8.68 13.69 -9.75
C ASN A 202 8.07 14.61 -8.69
N ARG A 203 8.68 15.80 -8.53
CA ARG A 203 8.19 16.92 -7.72
C ARG A 203 7.65 16.56 -6.33
N PRO A 204 8.44 15.93 -5.43
CA PRO A 204 8.04 15.80 -4.03
C PRO A 204 7.99 17.19 -3.39
N ARG A 205 6.85 17.54 -2.78
CA ARG A 205 6.58 18.91 -2.28
C ARG A 205 6.90 19.07 -0.79
N ASP A 206 6.60 18.04 0.00
CA ASP A 206 6.57 18.16 1.46
C ASP A 206 7.51 17.16 2.13
N TYR A 207 7.87 17.42 3.40
CA TYR A 207 8.69 16.52 4.21
C TYR A 207 8.12 15.09 4.27
N LEU A 208 6.80 14.97 4.42
CA LEU A 208 6.13 13.67 4.51
C LEU A 208 6.30 12.86 3.21
N GLN A 209 6.21 13.50 2.05
CA GLN A 209 6.41 12.83 0.76
C GLN A 209 7.85 12.31 0.62
N HIS A 210 8.85 13.09 1.03
CA HIS A 210 10.25 12.67 1.04
C HIS A 210 10.48 11.48 1.98
N ARG A 211 9.86 11.48 3.17
CA ARG A 211 9.95 10.37 4.12
C ARG A 211 9.29 9.09 3.59
N ILE A 212 8.15 9.22 2.91
CA ILE A 212 7.49 8.10 2.21
C ILE A 212 8.39 7.55 1.11
N ILE A 213 9.00 8.41 0.29
CA ILE A 213 9.94 8.01 -0.77
C ILE A 213 11.12 7.23 -0.16
N GLN A 214 11.74 7.75 0.91
CA GLN A 214 12.85 7.08 1.59
C GLN A 214 12.45 5.69 2.12
N LEU A 215 11.24 5.56 2.68
CA LEU A 215 10.74 4.26 3.11
C LEU A 215 10.59 3.33 1.91
N LEU A 216 9.92 3.76 0.84
CA LEU A 216 9.67 2.95 -0.37
C LEU A 216 10.97 2.50 -1.04
N MET A 217 12.00 3.36 -1.08
CA MET A 217 13.31 3.02 -1.65
C MET A 217 14.06 1.96 -0.86
N ASN A 218 13.84 1.87 0.46
CA ASN A 218 14.49 0.89 1.32
C ASN A 218 13.68 -0.40 1.51
N GLN A 219 12.63 -0.61 0.70
CA GLN A 219 11.82 -1.81 0.78
C GLN A 219 12.50 -2.98 0.05
N HIS A 220 12.43 -4.16 0.68
CA HIS A 220 12.87 -5.41 0.09
C HIS A 220 11.72 -6.40 0.11
N ILE A 221 11.40 -6.99 -1.04
CA ILE A 221 10.30 -7.97 -1.19
C ILE A 221 10.74 -9.39 -0.76
N LYS A 222 12.05 -9.65 -0.63
CA LYS A 222 12.56 -10.96 -0.22
C LYS A 222 12.08 -11.31 1.19
N SER A 223 11.57 -12.53 1.36
CA SER A 223 11.24 -13.08 2.68
C SER A 223 12.49 -13.07 3.56
N LYS A 224 12.41 -12.43 4.72
CA LYS A 224 13.47 -12.41 5.72
C LYS A 224 12.89 -12.83 7.06
N THR A 225 13.62 -13.66 7.79
CA THR A 225 13.33 -13.97 9.19
C THR A 225 14.11 -12.97 10.03
N ILE A 226 13.39 -12.18 10.84
CA ILE A 226 14.00 -11.24 11.79
C ILE A 226 13.89 -11.85 13.17
N TYR A 227 15.03 -12.21 13.76
CA TYR A 227 15.10 -12.69 15.14
C TYR A 227 15.26 -11.50 16.07
N LEU A 228 14.32 -11.34 17.00
CA LEU A 228 14.38 -10.33 18.05
C LEU A 228 14.44 -11.06 19.38
N SER A 229 15.54 -10.86 20.11
CA SER A 229 15.67 -11.33 21.48
C SER A 229 15.97 -10.14 22.39
N ARG A 230 15.45 -10.19 23.62
CA ARG A 230 15.99 -9.35 24.69
C ARG A 230 17.36 -9.91 25.11
N ARG A 231 18.10 -9.15 25.92
CA ARG A 231 19.13 -9.75 26.77
C ARG A 231 18.45 -10.76 27.71
N GLY A 232 19.16 -11.79 28.15
CA GLY A 232 18.63 -12.68 29.17
C GLY A 232 18.60 -12.00 30.54
N GLU A 233 18.37 -12.79 31.58
CA GLU A 233 18.11 -12.27 32.92
C GLU A 233 19.40 -11.76 33.60
N SER A 234 19.44 -10.48 34.00
CA SER A 234 20.59 -9.95 34.76
C SER A 234 20.40 -10.14 36.28
N LYS A 235 21.50 -10.11 37.04
CA LYS A 235 21.48 -10.25 38.52
C LYS A 235 20.66 -9.18 39.24
N LEU A 236 20.36 -8.06 38.56
CA LEU A 236 19.57 -6.95 39.09
C LEU A 236 18.10 -7.01 38.66
N ASN A 237 17.79 -7.74 37.58
CA ASN A 237 16.40 -8.12 37.28
C ASN A 237 15.85 -9.01 38.40
N GLU A 238 16.65 -9.92 38.95
CA GLU A 238 16.29 -10.74 40.13
C GLU A 238 15.91 -9.87 41.35
N LYS A 239 16.45 -8.65 41.44
CA LYS A 239 16.18 -7.70 42.53
C LYS A 239 15.09 -6.67 42.21
N GLY A 240 14.44 -6.77 41.04
CA GLY A 240 13.40 -5.83 40.60
C GLY A 240 13.91 -4.42 40.28
N THR A 241 15.23 -4.24 40.13
CA THR A 241 15.86 -2.96 39.83
C THR A 241 16.16 -2.83 38.34
N ASN A 242 15.67 -1.77 37.71
CA ASN A 242 15.95 -1.43 36.32
C ASN A 242 17.37 -0.88 36.20
N ASP A 243 18.36 -1.75 36.00
CA ASP A 243 19.74 -1.32 35.78
C ASP A 243 20.20 -1.50 34.32
N VAL A 244 20.89 -0.48 33.82
CA VAL A 244 21.24 -0.31 32.40
C VAL A 244 22.56 -1.03 32.07
N ASP A 245 23.45 -1.24 33.04
CA ASP A 245 24.83 -1.69 32.79
C ASP A 245 25.32 -2.79 33.77
N SER A 246 24.42 -3.71 34.13
CA SER A 246 24.70 -4.79 35.08
C SER A 246 25.40 -5.99 34.43
N CYS A 247 26.33 -6.64 35.14
CA CYS A 247 26.96 -7.87 34.68
C CYS A 247 25.94 -9.01 34.45
N LEU A 248 26.22 -9.86 33.45
CA LEU A 248 25.43 -11.05 33.12
C LEU A 248 25.23 -11.98 34.34
N SER A 249 24.02 -12.51 34.50
CA SER A 249 23.77 -13.58 35.48
C SER A 249 24.24 -14.95 34.94
N LYS A 250 24.19 -15.99 35.78
CA LYS A 250 24.45 -17.35 35.32
C LYS A 250 23.39 -17.84 34.33
N GLN A 251 22.14 -17.47 34.54
CA GLN A 251 21.03 -17.79 33.63
C GLN A 251 21.14 -17.03 32.31
N ASP A 252 21.65 -15.81 32.34
CA ASP A 252 21.96 -15.01 31.14
C ASP A 252 23.02 -15.69 30.27
N LEU A 253 24.07 -16.24 30.90
CA LEU A 253 25.11 -17.01 30.21
C LEU A 253 24.60 -18.32 29.63
N GLU A 254 23.65 -18.97 30.30
CA GLU A 254 22.99 -20.19 29.80
C GLU A 254 22.03 -19.87 28.65
N PHE A 255 21.27 -18.78 28.76
CA PHE A 255 20.46 -18.25 27.67
C PHE A 255 21.31 -17.91 26.45
N ALA A 256 22.45 -17.24 26.64
CA ALA A 256 23.38 -16.92 25.56
C ALA A 256 23.96 -18.17 24.89
N LYS A 257 24.23 -19.24 25.66
CA LYS A 257 24.65 -20.54 25.10
C LYS A 257 23.53 -21.17 24.28
N ASN A 258 22.32 -21.24 24.82
CA ASN A 258 21.17 -21.81 24.11
C ASN A 258 20.79 -21.00 22.86
N LEU A 259 21.04 -19.68 22.86
CA LEU A 259 20.82 -18.82 21.70
C LEU A 259 21.83 -19.08 20.57
N ILE A 260 23.03 -19.56 20.88
CA ILE A 260 24.01 -19.98 19.86
C ILE A 260 23.55 -21.28 19.18
N ASP A 261 22.90 -22.17 19.94
CA ASP A 261 22.44 -23.47 19.45
C ASP A 261 21.08 -23.42 18.72
N PHE A 262 20.37 -22.28 18.76
CA PHE A 262 19.07 -22.04 18.11
C PHE A 262 19.18 -21.60 16.65
#